data_AF-A0A0R1MHZ2-F1
#
_entry.id   AF-A0A0R1MHZ2-F1
#
_cell.length_a   1.000
_cell.length_b   1.000
_cell.length_c   1.000
_cell.angle_alpha   90.00
_cell.angle_beta   90.00
_cell.angle_gamma   90.00
#
_symmetry.space_group_name_H-M   'P 1'
#
loop_
_entity.id
_entity.type
_entity.pdbx_description
1 polymer ?
#
loop_
_entity_poly.entity_id
_entity_poly.type
_entity_poly.pdbx_seq_one_letter_code
_entity_poly.pdbx_strand_id
1 'polypeptide(L)'
;MSIPLNKLLPLFLGILTGFIGGLKAGTAVQRREPLSPREILMNVKRSFQNETPIQDSWISAKPKPFQRFALKTKVYQGGLSRLEDHQIVCYEFSADIKTGSILNLQRIEY
;
A
#
# COMPACT_ATOMS: atom_id res chain seq x y z
N MET A 1 0.36 -33.17 1.31
CA MET A 1 -0.72 -32.23 0.96
C MET A 1 -0.08 -30.99 0.34
N SER A 2 -0.10 -30.88 -0.99
CA SER A 2 0.52 -29.78 -1.74
C SER A 2 -0.44 -28.58 -1.75
N ILE A 3 -0.05 -27.49 -1.09
CA ILE A 3 -0.81 -26.24 -1.14
C ILE A 3 -0.62 -25.65 -2.55
N PRO A 4 -1.69 -25.34 -3.30
CA PRO A 4 -1.58 -24.83 -4.66
C PRO A 4 -0.97 -23.42 -4.66
N LEU A 5 -0.06 -23.17 -5.60
CA LEU A 5 0.77 -21.96 -5.68
C LEU A 5 -0.04 -20.65 -5.75
N ASN A 6 -1.23 -20.69 -6.34
CA ASN A 6 -2.16 -19.55 -6.43
C ASN A 6 -2.77 -19.14 -5.08
N LYS A 7 -2.80 -20.04 -4.08
CA LYS A 7 -3.19 -19.72 -2.70
C LYS A 7 -2.04 -19.15 -1.87
N LEU A 8 -0.79 -19.33 -2.32
CA LEU A 8 0.41 -18.75 -1.70
C LEU A 8 0.73 -17.36 -2.27
N LEU A 9 0.26 -17.03 -3.47
CA LEU A 9 0.38 -15.70 -4.09
C LEU A 9 -0.03 -14.53 -3.18
N PRO A 10 -1.19 -14.55 -2.49
CA PRO A 10 -1.57 -13.49 -1.55
C PRO A 10 -0.68 -13.45 -0.30
N LEU A 11 -0.07 -14.58 0.07
CA LEU A 11 0.86 -14.68 1.20
C LEU A 11 2.19 -13.97 0.90
N PHE A 12 2.67 -14.04 -0.35
CA PHE A 12 3.86 -13.29 -0.80
C PHE A 12 3.57 -11.79 -1.01
N LEU A 13 2.36 -11.41 -1.46
CA LEU A 13 1.95 -10.01 -1.57
C LEU A 13 1.95 -9.28 -0.21
N GLY A 14 1.58 -9.97 0.88
CA GLY A 14 1.62 -9.42 2.23
C GLY A 14 3.03 -9.31 2.83
N ILE A 15 3.99 -10.10 2.35
CA ILE A 15 5.39 -10.07 2.82
C ILE A 15 6.23 -9.07 1.99
N LEU A 16 5.92 -8.87 0.70
CA LEU A 16 6.63 -7.90 -0.16
C LEU A 16 6.25 -6.43 0.11
N THR A 17 5.05 -6.17 0.63
CA THR A 17 4.59 -4.79 0.91
C THR A 17 5.29 -4.11 2.08
N GLY A 18 6.02 -4.86 2.91
CA GLY A 18 6.91 -4.30 3.94
C GLY A 18 8.20 -3.70 3.39
N PHE A 19 8.59 -4.00 2.14
CA PHE A 19 9.94 -3.69 1.66
C PHE A 19 10.03 -2.61 0.58
N ILE A 20 8.97 -2.35 -0.20
CA ILE A 20 9.06 -1.45 -1.37
C ILE A 20 9.21 0.05 -0.98
N GLY A 21 8.92 0.42 0.28
CA GLY A 21 9.22 1.75 0.84
C GLY A 21 10.54 1.85 1.63
N GLY A 22 11.20 0.73 1.94
CA GLY A 22 12.43 0.72 2.76
C GLY A 22 13.67 1.23 2.02
N LEU A 23 13.73 1.06 0.70
CA LEU A 23 14.92 1.40 -0.09
C LEU A 23 15.17 2.90 -0.26
N LYS A 24 14.19 3.76 0.06
CA LYS A 24 14.40 5.22 0.16
C LYS A 24 14.45 5.75 1.60
N ALA A 25 14.45 4.86 2.60
CA ALA A 25 14.47 5.24 4.02
C ALA A 25 15.90 5.38 4.60
N GLY A 26 16.92 4.87 3.92
CA GLY A 26 18.27 4.75 4.48
C GLY A 26 19.05 6.05 4.74
N THR A 27 18.66 7.21 4.18
CA THR A 27 19.48 8.43 4.27
C THR A 27 18.75 9.70 4.70
N ALA A 28 17.47 9.64 5.09
CA ALA A 28 16.70 10.85 5.38
C ALA A 28 15.89 10.79 6.68
N VAL A 29 16.51 10.28 7.76
CA VAL A 29 16.03 10.49 9.14
C VAL A 29 16.34 11.95 9.54
N GLN A 30 15.70 12.89 8.86
CA GLN A 30 15.55 14.28 9.30
C GLN A 30 14.06 14.57 9.21
N ARG A 31 13.51 15.06 10.32
CA ARG A 31 12.10 15.36 10.59
C ARG A 31 11.35 15.80 9.32
N ARG A 32 10.73 14.85 8.60
CA ARG A 32 9.88 15.16 7.45
C ARG A 32 8.51 15.53 7.97
N GLU A 33 8.04 16.72 7.58
CA GLU A 33 6.63 17.08 7.64
C GLU A 33 5.79 15.94 7.03
N PRO A 34 4.55 15.71 7.51
CA PRO A 34 3.67 14.72 6.90
C PRO A 34 3.53 14.95 5.40
N LEU A 35 3.67 13.88 4.63
CA LEU A 35 3.34 13.90 3.21
C LEU A 35 1.84 14.16 3.05
N SER A 36 1.47 14.87 2.00
CA SER A 36 0.05 15.06 1.68
C SER A 36 -0.59 13.74 1.19
N PRO A 37 -1.91 13.58 1.35
CA PRO A 37 -2.63 12.42 0.80
C PRO A 37 -2.40 12.27 -0.71
N ARG A 38 -2.34 13.41 -1.43
CA ARG A 38 -2.13 13.42 -2.88
C ARG A 38 -0.76 12.89 -3.28
N GLU A 39 0.30 13.28 -2.57
CA GLU A 39 1.66 12.77 -2.82
C GLU A 39 1.75 11.27 -2.57
N ILE A 40 1.15 10.80 -1.48
CA ILE A 40 1.09 9.37 -1.16
C ILE A 40 0.32 8.61 -2.25
N LEU A 41 -0.87 9.07 -2.65
CA LEU A 41 -1.64 8.42 -3.70
C LEU A 41 -0.87 8.36 -5.03
N MET A 42 -0.19 9.44 -5.40
CA MET A 42 0.65 9.46 -6.61
C MET A 42 1.80 8.45 -6.53
N ASN A 43 2.45 8.33 -5.37
CA ASN A 43 3.53 7.37 -5.16
C ASN A 43 3.03 5.92 -5.21
N VAL A 44 1.88 5.64 -4.59
CA VAL A 44 1.24 4.33 -4.66
C VAL A 44 0.87 3.99 -6.11
N LYS A 45 0.25 4.91 -6.85
CA LYS A 45 -0.08 4.67 -8.27
C LYS A 45 1.17 4.32 -9.08
N ARG A 46 2.27 5.06 -8.88
CA ARG A 46 3.54 4.81 -9.58
C ARG A 46 4.12 3.42 -9.26
N SER A 47 3.98 2.93 -8.02
CA SER A 47 4.49 1.59 -7.67
C SER A 47 3.63 0.46 -8.27
N PHE A 48 2.34 0.68 -8.49
CA PHE A 48 1.42 -0.31 -9.07
C PHE A 48 1.38 -0.30 -10.61
N GLN A 49 1.75 0.82 -11.25
CA GLN A 49 1.74 0.97 -12.71
C GLN A 49 2.74 0.08 -13.46
N ASN A 50 3.71 -0.53 -12.78
CA ASN A 50 4.70 -1.39 -13.43
C ASN A 50 4.13 -2.74 -13.90
N GLU A 51 2.91 -3.12 -13.49
CA GLU A 51 2.33 -4.43 -13.78
C GLU A 51 1.08 -4.37 -14.68
N THR A 52 0.15 -3.43 -14.47
CA THR A 52 -1.06 -3.22 -15.30
C THR A 52 -1.66 -1.80 -15.11
N PRO A 53 -2.50 -1.30 -16.04
CA PRO A 53 -3.17 -0.01 -15.88
C PRO A 53 -4.12 0.02 -14.66
N ILE A 54 -4.00 1.09 -13.87
CA ILE A 54 -4.93 1.39 -12.77
C ILE A 54 -6.24 1.92 -13.38
N GLN A 55 -7.37 1.39 -12.94
CA GLN A 55 -8.70 1.80 -13.38
C GLN A 55 -9.25 2.95 -12.54
N ASP A 56 -9.20 2.82 -11.22
CA ASP A 56 -9.62 3.86 -10.28
C ASP A 56 -8.70 3.90 -9.04
N SER A 57 -8.69 5.03 -8.34
CA SER A 57 -7.85 5.23 -7.16
C SER A 57 -8.41 6.33 -6.26
N TRP A 58 -8.40 6.11 -4.95
CA TRP A 58 -8.85 7.08 -3.96
C TRP A 58 -7.94 7.12 -2.73
N ILE A 59 -7.99 8.23 -2.00
CA ILE A 59 -7.34 8.36 -0.69
C ILE A 59 -8.14 9.30 0.21
N SER A 60 -8.30 8.95 1.48
CA SER A 60 -8.91 9.80 2.48
C SER A 60 -7.93 10.91 2.89
N ALA A 61 -8.42 12.15 2.93
CA ALA A 61 -7.62 13.28 3.40
C ALA A 61 -7.44 13.31 4.93
N LYS A 62 -8.21 12.51 5.68
CA LYS A 62 -8.17 12.51 7.15
C LYS A 62 -7.27 11.37 7.66
N PRO A 63 -6.12 11.68 8.28
CA PRO A 63 -5.25 10.65 8.81
C PRO A 63 -5.87 10.00 10.04
N LYS A 64 -5.67 8.69 10.21
CA LYS A 64 -6.15 7.90 11.35
C LYS A 64 -4.98 7.36 12.17
N PRO A 65 -5.10 7.27 13.51
CA PRO A 65 -4.13 6.53 14.32
C PRO A 65 -4.01 5.09 13.84
N PHE A 66 -2.78 4.58 13.83
CA PHE A 66 -2.47 3.21 13.46
C PHE A 66 -1.53 2.61 14.50
N GLN A 67 -1.89 1.43 15.00
CA GLN A 67 -1.08 0.68 15.95
C GLN A 67 -1.02 -0.79 15.54
N ARG A 68 0.19 -1.30 15.35
CA ARG A 68 0.46 -2.73 15.22
C ARG A 68 1.73 -3.06 16.00
N PHE A 69 1.60 -3.94 16.99
CA PHE A 69 2.68 -4.25 17.92
C PHE A 69 3.25 -2.97 18.57
N ALA A 70 4.56 -2.74 18.44
CA ALA A 70 5.25 -1.56 18.96
C ALA A 70 5.18 -0.33 18.03
N LEU A 71 4.72 -0.47 16.78
CA LEU A 71 4.61 0.66 15.85
C LEU A 71 3.35 1.48 16.15
N LYS A 72 3.55 2.74 16.52
CA LYS A 72 2.49 3.75 16.68
C LYS A 72 2.72 4.89 15.71
N THR A 73 1.80 5.10 14.78
CA THR A 73 1.88 6.17 13.78
C THR A 73 0.49 6.65 13.38
N LYS A 74 0.42 7.51 12.37
CA LYS A 74 -0.82 7.86 11.67
C LYS A 74 -0.72 7.40 10.23
N VAL A 75 -1.85 7.02 9.66
CA VAL A 75 -1.94 6.57 8.27
C VAL A 75 -3.04 7.29 7.51
N TYR A 76 -2.85 7.44 6.21
CA TYR A 76 -3.96 7.64 5.29
C TYR A 76 -4.49 6.30 4.81
N GLN A 77 -5.81 6.21 4.69
CA GLN A 77 -6.49 5.07 4.07
C GLN A 77 -6.80 5.42 2.62
N GLY A 78 -6.61 4.46 1.73
CA GLY A 78 -6.92 4.62 0.32
C GLY A 78 -7.15 3.28 -0.34
N GLY A 79 -7.40 3.33 -1.64
CA GLY A 79 -7.54 2.14 -2.45
C GLY A 79 -7.27 2.42 -3.92
N LEU A 80 -7.10 1.34 -4.66
CA LEU A 80 -7.00 1.36 -6.11
C LEU A 80 -7.60 0.10 -6.70
N SER A 81 -8.08 0.20 -7.92
CA SER A 81 -8.53 -0.95 -8.69
C SER A 81 -7.69 -1.11 -9.95
N ARG A 82 -7.47 -2.36 -10.35
CA ARG A 82 -6.79 -2.70 -11.60
C ARG A 82 -7.45 -3.91 -12.25
N LEU A 83 -7.17 -4.07 -13.54
CA LEU A 83 -7.62 -5.24 -14.28
C LEU A 83 -6.57 -6.35 -14.15
N GLU A 84 -6.98 -7.50 -13.62
CA GLU A 84 -6.18 -8.73 -13.54
C GLU A 84 -7.01 -9.87 -14.13
N ASP A 85 -6.45 -10.62 -15.08
CA ASP A 85 -7.13 -11.77 -15.70
C ASP A 85 -8.57 -11.46 -16.17
N HIS A 86 -8.77 -10.27 -16.76
CA HIS A 86 -10.07 -9.74 -17.21
C HIS A 86 -11.10 -9.48 -16.10
N GLN A 87 -10.66 -9.43 -14.84
CA GLN A 87 -11.48 -9.10 -13.69
C GLN A 87 -10.98 -7.83 -13.01
N ILE A 88 -11.92 -7.03 -12.52
CA ILE A 88 -11.59 -5.85 -11.70
C ILE A 88 -11.23 -6.35 -10.31
N VAL A 89 -10.01 -6.06 -9.89
CA VAL A 89 -9.51 -6.36 -8.56
C VAL A 89 -9.31 -5.06 -7.81
N CYS A 90 -9.88 -4.98 -6.62
CA CYS A 90 -9.76 -3.82 -5.73
C CYS A 90 -8.78 -4.09 -4.60
N TYR A 91 -7.94 -3.10 -4.32
CA TYR A 91 -7.00 -3.10 -3.21
C TYR A 91 -7.29 -1.93 -2.28
N GLU A 92 -7.29 -2.19 -0.99
CA GLU A 92 -7.29 -1.16 0.06
C GLU A 92 -5.94 -1.13 0.77
N PHE A 93 -5.42 0.06 1.02
CA PHE A 93 -4.14 0.25 1.69
C PHE A 93 -4.22 1.23 2.86
N SER A 94 -3.30 1.07 3.80
CA SER A 94 -2.99 2.05 4.84
C SER A 94 -1.54 2.49 4.70
N ALA A 95 -1.31 3.78 4.45
CA ALA A 95 0.02 4.33 4.20
C ALA A 95 0.45 5.29 5.32
N ASP A 96 1.67 5.12 5.84
CA ASP A 96 2.26 5.98 6.86
C ASP A 96 2.34 7.44 6.38
N ILE A 97 1.87 8.39 7.20
CA ILE A 97 1.83 9.80 6.77
C ILE A 97 3.21 10.45 6.64
N LYS A 98 4.25 9.91 7.28
CA LYS A 98 5.59 10.53 7.28
C LYS A 98 6.46 9.97 6.16
N THR A 99 6.38 8.66 5.93
CA THR A 99 7.23 7.99 4.94
C THR A 99 6.50 7.66 3.65
N GLY A 100 5.16 7.62 3.66
CA GLY A 100 4.35 7.09 2.57
C GLY A 100 4.43 5.58 2.41
N SER A 101 5.07 4.87 3.35
CA SER A 101 5.19 3.41 3.31
C SER A 101 3.81 2.76 3.49
N ILE A 102 3.49 1.77 2.66
CA ILE A 102 2.28 0.96 2.82
C ILE A 102 2.50 0.02 4.01
N LEU A 103 1.73 0.22 5.09
CA LEU A 103 1.79 -0.60 6.31
C LEU A 103 0.78 -1.75 6.30
N ASN A 104 -0.23 -1.64 5.44
CA ASN A 104 -1.22 -2.68 5.20
C ASN A 104 -1.73 -2.58 3.77
N LEU A 105 -1.90 -3.72 3.10
CA LEU A 105 -2.53 -3.84 1.79
C LEU A 105 -3.45 -5.05 1.82
N GLN A 106 -4.71 -4.87 1.43
CA GLN A 106 -5.71 -5.92 1.40
C GLN A 106 -6.37 -5.95 0.02
N ARG A 107 -6.45 -7.14 -0.58
CA ARG A 107 -7.30 -7.38 -1.74
C ARG A 107 -8.74 -7.54 -1.28
N ILE A 108 -9.67 -6.85 -1.92
CA ILE A 108 -11.11 -6.96 -1.65
C ILE A 108 -11.71 -7.88 -2.71
N GLU A 109 -12.31 -8.98 -2.25
CA GLU A 109 -13.12 -9.88 -3.06
C GLU A 109 -14.59 -9.52 -2.79
N TYR A 110 -15.35 -9.26 -3.85
CA TYR A 110 -16.79 -9.02 -3.77
C TYR A 110 -17.56 -10.29 -4.10
#